data_AF-A0AB39IU96-F1
#
_entry.id   AF-A0AB39IU96-F1
#
_cell.length_a   1.000
_cell.length_b   1.000
_cell.length_c   1.000
_cell.angle_alpha   90.00
_cell.angle_beta   90.00
_cell.angle_gamma   90.00
#
_symmetry.space_group_name_H-M   'P 1'
#
loop_
_entity.id
_entity.type
_entity.pdbx_description
1 polymer ?
#
loop_
_entity_poly.entity_id
_entity_poly.type
_entity_poly.pdbx_seq_one_letter_code
_entity_poly.pdbx_strand_id
1 'polypeptide(L)'
;MAVTHLCEACKRNEIDVVKISDEPAQPYRLCNDCHGRLLTYSLRPIEWYHLAIIHSPKKFLLHDDFYEEDGEACQPEEDVLVTAEEKIPTLQAVQHDLESLLDFSITRWFLHNDVINALKKHDTQKILMSVRSRFYGTENHEVKSRMLEIAADVLGTAASDWVRELWENDADKFFHLLSWAAASSLPAEEGMRRIFDQLKCVSEKELPMMALSSLYRFRSHHILDWMESHCSSFNDSWGRLASACFPTWLRMKSWLNKGRPFSLIALDTMANCLAVKNDPFIEELSPKILRTDINEIEPILYDYLQEDGVPRVKTKVGIIVKNKEAIFEKGE
;
A
#
# COMPACT_ATOMS: atom_id res chain seq x y z
N MET A 1 -5.93 -27.65 -8.47
CA MET A 1 -4.52 -27.85 -8.09
C MET A 1 -4.27 -29.34 -7.96
N ALA A 2 -3.19 -29.86 -8.56
CA ALA A 2 -2.77 -31.24 -8.28
C ALA A 2 -2.39 -31.32 -6.80
N VAL A 3 -2.94 -32.30 -6.07
CA VAL A 3 -2.55 -32.53 -4.68
C VAL A 3 -1.10 -33.03 -4.70
N THR A 4 -0.16 -32.16 -4.34
CA THR A 4 1.24 -32.56 -4.21
C THR A 4 1.38 -33.33 -2.91
N HIS A 5 1.88 -34.57 -2.98
CA HIS A 5 2.17 -35.37 -1.78
C HIS A 5 3.46 -34.95 -1.08
N LEU A 6 4.15 -33.93 -1.60
CA LEU A 6 5.43 -33.44 -1.11
C LEU A 6 5.25 -32.29 -0.12
N CYS A 7 6.12 -32.27 0.89
CA CYS A 7 6.27 -31.23 1.89
C CYS A 7 6.39 -29.85 1.22
N GLU A 8 5.56 -28.91 1.65
CA GLU A 8 5.48 -27.57 1.08
C GLU A 8 6.79 -26.79 1.24
N ALA A 9 7.55 -27.02 2.32
CA ALA A 9 8.81 -26.35 2.61
C ALA A 9 10.01 -26.91 1.83
N CYS A 10 10.30 -28.21 1.94
CA CYS A 10 11.48 -28.78 1.27
C CYS A 10 11.23 -29.22 -0.17
N LYS A 11 9.97 -29.38 -0.59
CA LYS A 11 9.54 -29.90 -1.91
C LYS A 11 10.16 -31.26 -2.29
N ARG A 12 10.61 -32.05 -1.30
CA ARG A 12 11.34 -33.32 -1.51
C ARG A 12 10.71 -34.49 -0.77
N ASN A 13 10.49 -34.35 0.54
CA ASN A 13 9.96 -35.42 1.39
C ASN A 13 8.42 -35.46 1.32
N GLU A 14 7.82 -36.59 1.69
CA GLU A 14 6.36 -36.71 1.79
C GLU A 14 5.81 -35.87 2.96
N ILE A 15 4.51 -35.56 2.90
CA ILE A 15 3.81 -34.84 3.98
C ILE A 15 3.52 -35.82 5.13
N ASP A 16 4.09 -35.53 6.29
CA ASP A 16 3.84 -36.27 7.54
C ASP A 16 2.84 -35.54 8.45
N VAL A 17 2.87 -34.19 8.40
CA VAL A 17 2.18 -33.32 9.36
C VAL A 17 1.37 -32.27 8.61
N VAL A 18 0.11 -32.11 9.03
CA VAL A 18 -0.74 -30.98 8.65
C VAL A 18 -0.91 -30.09 9.88
N LYS A 19 -0.18 -28.97 9.91
CA LYS A 19 -0.16 -28.02 11.02
C LYS A 19 -1.13 -26.89 10.74
N ILE A 20 -2.15 -26.75 11.58
CA ILE A 20 -3.07 -25.60 11.52
C ILE A 20 -2.26 -24.31 11.72
N SER A 21 -2.42 -23.37 10.78
CA SER A 21 -1.84 -22.02 10.89
C SER A 21 -2.79 -21.09 11.66
N ASP A 22 -2.37 -19.84 11.84
CA ASP A 22 -3.21 -18.72 12.26
C ASP A 22 -4.44 -18.51 11.37
N GLU A 23 -4.41 -19.00 10.13
CA GLU A 23 -5.59 -19.17 9.27
C GLU A 23 -5.95 -20.67 9.14
N PRO A 24 -7.02 -21.15 9.80
CA PRO A 24 -7.36 -22.57 9.82
C PRO A 24 -7.65 -23.17 8.44
N ALA A 25 -8.10 -22.36 7.49
CA ALA A 25 -8.37 -22.77 6.12
C ALA A 25 -7.09 -23.06 5.30
N GLN A 26 -5.91 -22.67 5.81
CA GLN A 26 -4.64 -22.79 5.13
C GLN A 26 -3.57 -23.37 6.06
N PRO A 27 -3.67 -24.66 6.41
CA PRO A 27 -2.65 -25.33 7.20
C PRO A 27 -1.35 -25.49 6.41
N TYR A 28 -0.23 -25.54 7.11
CA TYR A 28 1.05 -25.97 6.56
C TYR A 28 1.05 -27.49 6.38
N ARG A 29 1.56 -27.97 5.24
CA ARG A 29 1.71 -29.40 4.94
C ARG A 29 3.18 -29.76 4.83
N LEU A 30 3.72 -30.37 5.88
CA LEU A 30 5.16 -30.51 6.09
C LEU A 30 5.55 -31.96 6.33
N CYS A 31 6.80 -32.31 6.03
CA CYS A 31 7.45 -33.48 6.62
C CYS A 31 7.84 -33.18 8.08
N ASN A 32 8.14 -34.21 8.86
CA ASN A 32 8.48 -34.07 10.28
C ASN A 32 9.67 -33.10 10.51
N ASP A 33 10.72 -33.17 9.69
CA ASP A 33 11.89 -32.32 9.84
C ASP A 33 11.59 -30.83 9.60
N CYS A 34 10.86 -30.52 8.52
CA CYS A 34 10.46 -29.14 8.23
C CYS A 34 9.46 -28.61 9.26
N HIS A 35 8.59 -29.47 9.80
CA HIS A 35 7.69 -29.09 10.88
C HIS A 35 8.46 -28.75 12.16
N GLY A 36 9.47 -29.54 12.52
CA GLY A 36 10.38 -29.23 13.63
C GLY A 36 11.03 -27.86 13.43
N ARG A 37 11.67 -27.63 12.28
CA ARG A 37 12.32 -26.36 11.95
C ARG A 37 11.36 -25.16 11.94
N LEU A 38 10.13 -25.33 11.46
CA LEU A 38 9.12 -24.27 11.50
C LEU A 38 8.80 -23.85 12.94
N LEU A 39 8.68 -24.81 13.87
CA LEU A 39 8.33 -24.53 15.27
C LEU A 39 9.49 -23.94 16.07
N THR A 40 10.74 -24.25 15.69
CA THR A 40 11.95 -23.71 16.31
C THR A 40 12.49 -22.48 15.57
N TYR A 41 11.70 -21.89 14.67
CA TYR A 41 12.06 -20.71 13.86
C TYR A 41 13.38 -20.86 13.09
N SER A 42 13.73 -22.09 12.71
CA SER A 42 15.03 -22.49 12.18
C SER A 42 14.94 -23.00 10.74
N LEU A 43 13.93 -22.56 9.99
CA LEU A 43 13.83 -22.91 8.56
C LEU A 43 15.08 -22.44 7.81
N ARG A 44 15.54 -23.26 6.87
CA ARG A 44 16.54 -22.81 5.90
C ARG A 44 15.90 -21.78 4.95
N PRO A 45 16.67 -20.86 4.37
CA PRO A 45 16.11 -19.79 3.53
C PRO A 45 15.20 -20.30 2.41
N ILE A 46 15.62 -21.35 1.68
CA ILE A 46 14.79 -21.95 0.62
C ILE A 46 13.49 -22.60 1.14
N GLU A 47 13.51 -23.13 2.37
CA GLU A 47 12.32 -23.72 2.99
C GLU A 47 11.32 -22.66 3.40
N TRP A 48 11.81 -21.57 4.01
CA TRP A 48 11.01 -20.38 4.28
C TRP A 48 10.40 -19.83 2.99
N TYR A 49 11.20 -19.66 1.94
CA TYR A 49 10.75 -19.13 0.65
C TYR A 49 9.58 -19.94 0.08
N HIS A 50 9.71 -21.26 0.05
CA HIS A 50 8.65 -22.13 -0.45
C HIS A 50 7.35 -22.09 0.37
N LEU A 51 7.42 -21.81 1.67
CA LEU A 51 6.24 -21.58 2.48
C LEU A 51 5.67 -20.18 2.26
N ALA A 52 6.52 -19.16 2.23
CA ALA A 52 6.13 -17.77 2.03
C ALA A 52 5.41 -17.53 0.70
N ILE A 53 5.79 -18.22 -0.39
CA ILE A 53 5.08 -18.11 -1.68
C ILE A 53 3.64 -18.64 -1.63
N ILE A 54 3.35 -19.60 -0.74
CA ILE A 54 2.01 -20.20 -0.59
C ILE A 54 1.20 -19.42 0.44
N HIS A 55 1.84 -19.11 1.56
CA HIS A 55 1.17 -18.66 2.77
C HIS A 55 1.32 -17.18 3.06
N SER A 56 2.13 -16.45 2.28
CA SER A 56 2.62 -15.11 2.57
C SER A 56 3.60 -15.07 3.75
N PRO A 57 4.66 -14.25 3.66
CA PRO A 57 5.57 -14.07 4.77
C PRO A 57 4.93 -13.27 5.92
N LYS A 58 3.70 -12.76 5.77
CA LYS A 58 2.96 -12.10 6.86
C LYS A 58 2.29 -13.05 7.86
N LYS A 59 2.33 -14.37 7.64
CA LYS A 59 1.84 -15.32 8.66
C LYS A 59 2.77 -15.35 9.85
N PHE A 60 2.19 -15.57 11.03
CA PHE A 60 2.93 -15.52 12.29
C PHE A 60 4.26 -16.29 12.27
N LEU A 61 4.26 -17.55 11.82
CA LEU A 61 5.46 -18.41 11.81
C LEU A 61 6.45 -18.11 10.67
N LEU A 62 6.16 -17.14 9.79
CA LEU A 62 7.01 -16.75 8.66
C LEU A 62 7.38 -15.25 8.70
N HIS A 63 6.89 -14.52 9.70
CA HIS A 63 6.95 -13.07 9.83
C HIS A 63 8.38 -12.53 10.03
N ASP A 64 8.53 -11.22 9.82
CA ASP A 64 9.79 -10.49 9.96
C ASP A 64 10.37 -10.48 11.38
N ASP A 65 9.58 -10.87 12.38
CA ASP A 65 10.05 -11.11 13.76
C ASP A 65 11.03 -12.30 13.82
N PHE A 66 10.92 -13.24 12.89
CA PHE A 66 11.68 -14.49 12.89
C PHE A 66 12.60 -14.64 11.67
N TYR A 67 12.24 -14.04 10.54
CA TYR A 67 12.98 -14.21 9.29
C TYR A 67 13.20 -12.89 8.57
N GLU A 68 14.39 -12.68 8.01
CA GLU A 68 14.65 -11.60 7.08
C GLU A 68 13.95 -11.84 5.74
N GLU A 69 13.91 -10.79 4.90
CA GLU A 69 13.30 -10.89 3.58
C GLU A 69 14.02 -11.90 2.67
N ASP A 70 15.28 -12.25 2.95
CA ASP A 70 15.99 -13.30 2.22
C ASP A 70 15.81 -14.71 2.80
N GLY A 71 14.97 -14.85 3.83
CA GLY A 71 14.68 -16.10 4.53
C GLY A 71 15.72 -16.49 5.57
N GLU A 72 16.71 -15.65 5.87
CA GLU A 72 17.62 -15.87 6.99
C GLU A 72 16.85 -15.82 8.32
N ALA A 73 17.03 -16.84 9.18
CA ALA A 73 16.40 -16.88 10.49
C ALA A 73 17.13 -15.94 11.48
N CYS A 74 16.41 -15.01 12.09
CA CYS A 74 16.97 -14.00 12.98
C CYS A 74 17.16 -14.50 14.41
N GLN A 75 16.24 -15.36 14.88
CA GLN A 75 16.19 -15.84 16.26
C GLN A 75 15.84 -17.33 16.34
N PRO A 76 16.59 -18.22 15.65
CA PRO A 76 16.27 -19.64 15.65
C PRO A 76 16.59 -20.26 17.02
N GLU A 77 15.75 -21.19 17.47
CA GLU A 77 16.02 -21.98 18.69
C GLU A 77 17.05 -23.10 18.44
N GLU A 78 17.33 -23.41 17.17
CA GLU A 78 18.30 -24.41 16.72
C GLU A 78 19.26 -23.83 15.66
N ASP A 79 20.48 -24.38 15.57
CA ASP A 79 21.45 -23.93 14.57
C ASP A 79 20.95 -24.17 13.14
N VAL A 80 20.93 -23.11 12.33
CA VAL A 80 20.55 -23.19 10.91
C VAL A 80 21.79 -23.36 10.04
N LEU A 81 22.02 -24.59 9.57
CA LEU A 81 23.08 -24.88 8.60
C LEU A 81 22.56 -24.64 7.18
N VAL A 82 23.17 -23.68 6.48
CA VAL A 82 22.78 -23.28 5.11
C VAL A 82 23.88 -23.60 4.11
N THR A 83 23.56 -24.41 3.11
CA THR A 83 24.40 -24.65 1.92
C THR A 83 24.07 -23.66 0.80
N ALA A 84 24.92 -23.59 -0.23
CA ALA A 84 24.72 -22.64 -1.32
C ALA A 84 23.41 -22.89 -2.10
N GLU A 85 23.00 -24.16 -2.21
CA GLU A 85 21.78 -24.62 -2.87
C GLU A 85 20.50 -24.33 -2.06
N GLU A 86 20.64 -23.87 -0.82
CA GLU A 86 19.54 -23.60 0.11
C GLU A 86 19.28 -22.10 0.30
N LYS A 87 19.93 -21.26 -0.51
CA LYS A 87 19.63 -19.84 -0.61
C LYS A 87 18.38 -19.61 -1.46
N ILE A 88 17.66 -18.54 -1.17
CA ILE A 88 16.52 -18.11 -1.99
C ILE A 88 17.00 -17.55 -3.33
N PRO A 89 16.15 -17.55 -4.37
CA PRO A 89 16.47 -16.88 -5.62
C PRO A 89 16.67 -15.37 -5.44
N THR A 90 17.62 -14.80 -6.19
CA THR A 90 17.78 -13.35 -6.30
C THR A 90 16.91 -12.80 -7.43
N LEU A 91 16.57 -11.50 -7.39
CA LEU A 91 15.86 -10.84 -8.50
C LEU A 91 16.56 -11.04 -9.85
N GLN A 92 17.89 -10.99 -9.89
CA GLN A 92 18.66 -11.20 -11.12
C GLN A 92 18.44 -12.60 -11.71
N ALA A 93 18.28 -13.61 -10.85
CA ALA A 93 18.05 -14.99 -11.28
C ALA A 93 16.63 -15.22 -11.82
N VAL A 94 15.62 -14.52 -11.28
CA VAL A 94 14.21 -14.77 -11.63
C VAL A 94 13.60 -13.76 -12.59
N GLN A 95 14.22 -12.60 -12.81
CA GLN A 95 13.62 -11.51 -13.60
C GLN A 95 13.20 -11.89 -15.03
N HIS A 96 13.72 -13.00 -15.59
CA HIS A 96 13.41 -13.47 -16.93
C HIS A 96 12.38 -14.60 -16.98
N ASP A 97 11.96 -15.13 -15.83
CA ASP A 97 10.90 -16.14 -15.71
C ASP A 97 9.71 -15.55 -14.94
N LEU A 98 8.57 -15.40 -15.61
CA LEU A 98 7.41 -14.69 -15.04
C LEU A 98 6.91 -15.36 -13.76
N GLU A 99 6.79 -16.68 -13.74
CA GLU A 99 6.25 -17.39 -12.57
C GLU A 99 7.20 -17.30 -11.38
N SER A 100 8.50 -17.48 -11.60
CA SER A 100 9.50 -17.33 -10.55
C SER A 100 9.57 -15.87 -10.05
N LEU A 101 9.38 -14.89 -10.92
CA LEU A 101 9.34 -13.48 -10.54
C LEU A 101 8.08 -13.14 -9.72
N LEU A 102 6.94 -13.75 -10.04
CA LEU A 102 5.72 -13.61 -9.25
C LEU A 102 5.86 -14.27 -7.87
N ASP A 103 6.47 -15.45 -7.79
CA ASP A 103 6.82 -16.09 -6.52
C ASP A 103 7.75 -15.19 -5.69
N PHE A 104 8.82 -14.71 -6.31
CA PHE A 104 9.75 -13.78 -5.68
C PHE A 104 9.03 -12.55 -5.15
N SER A 105 8.12 -11.97 -5.95
CA SER A 105 7.32 -10.83 -5.53
C SER A 105 6.54 -11.14 -4.26
N ILE A 106 5.85 -12.28 -4.13
CA ILE A 106 5.03 -12.61 -2.94
C ILE A 106 5.85 -12.61 -1.65
N THR A 107 7.11 -13.03 -1.72
CA THR A 107 8.01 -13.10 -0.55
C THR A 107 8.58 -11.76 -0.10
N ARG A 108 8.38 -10.67 -0.87
CA ARG A 108 8.85 -9.33 -0.50
C ARG A 108 7.87 -8.65 0.46
N TRP A 109 8.39 -7.93 1.46
CA TRP A 109 7.59 -7.10 2.37
C TRP A 109 6.81 -6.02 1.60
N PHE A 110 7.49 -5.39 0.65
CA PHE A 110 6.91 -4.38 -0.24
C PHE A 110 7.19 -4.70 -1.70
N LEU A 111 6.28 -4.31 -2.59
CA LEU A 111 6.50 -4.40 -4.03
C LEU A 111 7.41 -3.24 -4.48
N HIS A 112 8.71 -3.44 -4.38
CA HIS A 112 9.71 -2.41 -4.72
C HIS A 112 9.79 -2.11 -6.23
N ASN A 113 10.28 -0.91 -6.55
CA ASN A 113 10.38 -0.40 -7.93
C ASN A 113 11.23 -1.27 -8.86
N ASP A 114 12.26 -1.94 -8.35
CA ASP A 114 13.09 -2.86 -9.12
C ASP A 114 12.30 -4.11 -9.55
N VAL A 115 11.47 -4.68 -8.66
CA VAL A 115 10.56 -5.78 -8.97
C VAL A 115 9.47 -5.34 -9.94
N ILE A 116 8.86 -4.17 -9.73
CA ILE A 116 7.88 -3.57 -10.66
C ILE A 116 8.50 -3.42 -12.05
N ASN A 117 9.71 -2.88 -12.13
CA ASN A 117 10.43 -2.68 -13.39
C ASN A 117 10.81 -4.00 -14.06
N ALA A 118 11.12 -5.05 -13.28
CA ALA A 118 11.35 -6.38 -13.82
C ALA A 118 10.06 -6.99 -14.40
N LEU A 119 8.93 -6.89 -13.68
CA LEU A 119 7.63 -7.38 -14.14
C LEU A 119 7.20 -6.68 -15.44
N LYS A 120 7.39 -5.35 -15.53
CA LYS A 120 7.06 -4.55 -16.74
C LYS A 120 7.84 -4.95 -18.00
N LYS A 121 8.90 -5.76 -17.90
CA LYS A 121 9.64 -6.29 -19.06
C LYS A 121 8.97 -7.51 -19.69
N HIS A 122 8.00 -8.14 -19.00
CA HIS A 122 7.25 -9.28 -19.52
C HIS A 122 6.06 -8.84 -20.35
N ASP A 123 5.51 -9.77 -21.13
CA ASP A 123 4.31 -9.53 -21.92
C ASP A 123 3.09 -9.24 -21.01
N THR A 124 2.45 -8.09 -21.21
CA THR A 124 1.36 -7.61 -20.36
C THR A 124 0.18 -8.59 -20.27
N GLN A 125 -0.16 -9.27 -21.38
CA GLN A 125 -1.27 -10.24 -21.39
C GLN A 125 -0.90 -11.50 -20.59
N LYS A 126 0.34 -11.99 -20.72
CA LYS A 126 0.84 -13.09 -19.90
C LYS A 126 0.84 -12.75 -18.42
N ILE A 127 1.30 -11.55 -18.05
CA ILE A 127 1.25 -11.09 -16.64
C ILE A 127 -0.20 -11.10 -16.14
N LEU A 128 -1.14 -10.51 -16.88
CA LEU A 128 -2.55 -10.48 -16.46
C LEU A 128 -3.12 -11.88 -16.27
N MET A 129 -2.85 -12.82 -17.19
CA MET A 129 -3.29 -14.20 -17.06
C MET A 129 -2.70 -14.89 -15.83
N SER A 130 -1.39 -14.78 -15.60
CA SER A 130 -0.72 -15.39 -14.45
C SER A 130 -1.19 -14.79 -13.12
N VAL A 131 -1.32 -13.46 -13.04
CA VAL A 131 -1.82 -12.74 -11.87
C VAL A 131 -3.25 -13.16 -11.54
N ARG A 132 -4.15 -13.23 -12.53
CA ARG A 132 -5.53 -13.73 -12.34
C ARG A 132 -5.53 -15.18 -11.88
N SER A 133 -4.74 -16.04 -12.54
CA SER A 133 -4.67 -17.46 -12.19
C SER A 133 -4.20 -17.67 -10.74
N ARG A 134 -3.25 -16.85 -10.26
CA ARG A 134 -2.78 -16.89 -8.88
C ARG A 134 -3.82 -16.37 -7.90
N PHE A 135 -4.47 -15.25 -8.23
CA PHE A 135 -5.53 -14.68 -7.39
C PHE A 135 -6.66 -15.67 -7.14
N TYR A 136 -7.19 -16.31 -8.19
CA TYR A 136 -8.27 -17.31 -8.04
C TYR A 136 -7.78 -18.69 -7.59
N GLY A 137 -6.47 -18.95 -7.71
CA GLY A 137 -5.87 -20.24 -7.35
C GLY A 137 -5.55 -20.42 -5.87
N THR A 138 -5.71 -19.37 -5.06
CA THR A 138 -5.42 -19.39 -3.62
C THR A 138 -6.59 -18.87 -2.81
N GLU A 139 -6.64 -19.22 -1.53
CA GLU A 139 -7.51 -18.56 -0.55
C GLU A 139 -6.76 -17.56 0.33
N ASN A 140 -5.44 -17.45 0.16
CA ASN A 140 -4.60 -16.57 0.96
C ASN A 140 -4.86 -15.10 0.62
N HIS A 141 -5.34 -14.35 1.63
CA HIS A 141 -5.70 -12.94 1.49
C HIS A 141 -4.48 -12.08 1.10
N GLU A 142 -3.31 -12.37 1.66
CA GLU A 142 -2.10 -11.60 1.42
C GLU A 142 -1.50 -11.87 0.03
N VAL A 143 -1.57 -13.11 -0.45
CA VAL A 143 -1.20 -13.44 -1.84
C VAL A 143 -2.16 -12.76 -2.81
N LYS A 144 -3.48 -12.80 -2.55
CA LYS A 144 -4.48 -12.07 -3.34
C LYS A 144 -4.20 -10.56 -3.35
N SER A 145 -3.85 -10.02 -2.18
CA SER A 145 -3.46 -8.63 -2.01
C SER A 145 -2.27 -8.23 -2.88
N ARG A 146 -1.19 -9.05 -2.89
CA ARG A 146 -0.04 -8.83 -3.78
C ARG A 146 -0.43 -8.85 -5.26
N MET A 147 -1.38 -9.68 -5.68
CA MET A 147 -1.87 -9.71 -7.06
C MET A 147 -2.59 -8.40 -7.44
N LEU A 148 -3.31 -7.77 -6.50
CA LEU A 148 -3.94 -6.46 -6.71
C LEU A 148 -2.92 -5.31 -6.73
N GLU A 149 -1.86 -5.38 -5.93
CA GLU A 149 -0.73 -4.45 -6.00
C GLU A 149 -0.06 -4.51 -7.39
N ILE A 150 0.20 -5.72 -7.90
CA ILE A 150 0.74 -5.90 -9.25
C ILE A 150 -0.23 -5.38 -10.32
N ALA A 151 -1.55 -5.58 -10.13
CA ALA A 151 -2.55 -4.97 -11.02
C ALA A 151 -2.43 -3.44 -11.03
N ALA A 152 -2.28 -2.84 -9.84
CA ALA A 152 -2.19 -1.41 -9.67
C ALA A 152 -0.90 -0.81 -10.29
N ASP A 153 0.26 -1.40 -9.99
CA ASP A 153 1.56 -0.78 -10.23
C ASP A 153 2.27 -1.30 -11.50
N VAL A 154 1.84 -2.45 -12.04
CA VAL A 154 2.42 -3.08 -13.25
C VAL A 154 1.45 -3.05 -14.43
N LEU A 155 0.22 -3.55 -14.25
CA LEU A 155 -0.71 -3.78 -15.37
C LEU A 155 -1.45 -2.51 -15.82
N GLY A 156 -1.85 -1.65 -14.88
CA GLY A 156 -2.63 -0.45 -15.17
C GLY A 156 -3.88 -0.77 -15.98
N THR A 157 -4.14 -0.02 -17.06
CA THR A 157 -5.34 -0.17 -17.90
C THR A 157 -5.52 -1.56 -18.53
N ALA A 158 -4.47 -2.38 -18.62
CA ALA A 158 -4.65 -3.77 -19.08
C ALA A 158 -5.52 -4.60 -18.11
N ALA A 159 -5.60 -4.22 -16.84
CA ALA A 159 -6.40 -4.91 -15.83
C ALA A 159 -7.85 -4.37 -15.71
N SER A 160 -8.29 -3.40 -16.52
CA SER A 160 -9.58 -2.71 -16.34
C SER A 160 -10.76 -3.67 -16.15
N ASP A 161 -10.93 -4.64 -17.05
CA ASP A 161 -12.08 -5.54 -17.02
C ASP A 161 -12.06 -6.47 -15.81
N TRP A 162 -10.87 -6.90 -15.41
CA TRP A 162 -10.70 -7.71 -14.21
C TRP A 162 -10.96 -6.91 -12.93
N VAL A 163 -10.51 -5.65 -12.88
CA VAL A 163 -10.80 -4.76 -11.74
C VAL A 163 -12.30 -4.49 -11.62
N ARG A 164 -13.01 -4.31 -12.74
CA ARG A 164 -14.48 -4.20 -12.72
C ARG A 164 -15.13 -5.47 -12.19
N GLU A 165 -14.70 -6.63 -12.68
CA GLU A 165 -15.19 -7.93 -12.20
C GLU A 165 -15.01 -8.07 -10.69
N LEU A 166 -13.82 -7.76 -10.16
CA LEU A 166 -13.54 -7.85 -8.73
C LEU A 166 -14.31 -6.83 -7.91
N TRP A 167 -14.59 -5.64 -8.46
CA TRP A 167 -15.38 -4.63 -7.74
C TRP A 167 -16.79 -5.11 -7.45
N GLU A 168 -17.41 -5.85 -8.38
CA GLU A 168 -18.77 -6.37 -8.18
C GLU A 168 -18.82 -7.55 -7.20
N ASN A 169 -17.73 -8.32 -7.07
CA ASN A 169 -17.73 -9.59 -6.34
C ASN A 169 -17.00 -9.55 -4.99
N ASP A 170 -15.98 -8.70 -4.85
CA ASP A 170 -15.00 -8.78 -3.76
C ASP A 170 -14.58 -7.41 -3.19
N ALA A 171 -15.28 -6.32 -3.54
CA ALA A 171 -14.95 -4.97 -3.04
C ALA A 171 -14.90 -4.91 -1.50
N ASP A 172 -15.83 -5.56 -0.80
CA ASP A 172 -15.85 -5.55 0.67
C ASP A 172 -14.60 -6.22 1.29
N LYS A 173 -14.02 -7.21 0.61
CA LYS A 173 -12.87 -7.97 1.12
C LYS A 173 -11.56 -7.25 0.85
N PHE A 174 -11.43 -6.61 -0.33
CA PHE A 174 -10.17 -6.03 -0.79
C PHE A 174 -10.26 -4.52 -1.03
N PHE A 175 -11.19 -3.83 -0.38
CA PHE A 175 -11.53 -2.43 -0.69
C PHE A 175 -10.31 -1.53 -0.88
N HIS A 176 -9.34 -1.60 0.03
CA HIS A 176 -8.14 -0.78 -0.03
C HIS A 176 -7.30 -1.02 -1.30
N LEU A 177 -6.87 -2.25 -1.54
CA LEU A 177 -6.00 -2.60 -2.66
C LEU A 177 -6.74 -2.57 -3.99
N LEU A 178 -8.03 -2.89 -3.98
CA LEU A 178 -8.87 -2.78 -5.15
C LEU A 178 -9.10 -1.30 -5.54
N SER A 179 -9.11 -0.38 -4.57
CA SER A 179 -9.12 1.06 -4.85
C SER A 179 -7.84 1.52 -5.53
N TRP A 180 -6.68 0.94 -5.18
CA TRP A 180 -5.41 1.22 -5.86
C TRP A 180 -5.42 0.72 -7.29
N ALA A 181 -5.88 -0.51 -7.51
CA ALA A 181 -6.03 -1.07 -8.84
C ALA A 181 -7.04 -0.26 -9.67
N ALA A 182 -8.15 0.19 -9.07
CA ALA A 182 -9.12 1.05 -9.74
C ALA A 182 -8.52 2.40 -10.17
N ALA A 183 -7.67 3.01 -9.33
CA ALA A 183 -7.03 4.29 -9.63
C ALA A 183 -6.13 4.25 -10.87
N SER A 184 -5.45 3.13 -11.12
CA SER A 184 -4.56 2.97 -12.28
C SER A 184 -5.21 2.26 -13.47
N SER A 185 -6.24 1.45 -13.23
CA SER A 185 -6.83 0.58 -14.25
C SER A 185 -8.12 1.11 -14.84
N LEU A 186 -8.86 1.99 -14.14
CA LEU A 186 -10.16 2.49 -14.60
C LEU A 186 -10.07 3.96 -15.02
N PRO A 187 -11.00 4.45 -15.87
CA PRO A 187 -11.21 5.89 -16.03
C PRO A 187 -11.44 6.55 -14.67
N ALA A 188 -10.79 7.70 -14.43
CA ALA A 188 -10.76 8.34 -13.12
C ALA A 188 -12.16 8.58 -12.53
N GLU A 189 -13.10 9.05 -13.33
CA GLU A 189 -14.50 9.26 -12.89
C GLU A 189 -15.19 7.96 -12.50
N GLU A 190 -14.97 6.87 -13.24
CA GLU A 190 -15.53 5.55 -12.93
C GLU A 190 -14.98 5.04 -11.60
N GLY A 191 -13.64 5.05 -11.45
CA GLY A 191 -12.97 4.56 -10.24
C GLY A 191 -13.33 5.38 -9.00
N MET A 192 -13.30 6.71 -9.08
CA MET A 192 -13.68 7.58 -7.96
C MET A 192 -15.14 7.36 -7.56
N ARG A 193 -16.07 7.27 -8.52
CA ARG A 193 -17.49 7.04 -8.22
C ARG A 193 -17.69 5.75 -7.42
N ARG A 194 -17.07 4.66 -7.87
CA ARG A 194 -17.11 3.36 -7.19
C ARG A 194 -16.63 3.44 -5.73
N ILE A 195 -15.53 4.15 -5.50
CA ILE A 195 -14.98 4.35 -4.15
C ILE A 195 -15.88 5.25 -3.31
N PHE A 196 -16.39 6.35 -3.86
CA PHE A 196 -17.34 7.23 -3.17
C PHE A 196 -18.61 6.47 -2.77
N ASP A 197 -19.11 5.59 -3.62
CA ASP A 197 -20.28 4.76 -3.30
C ASP A 197 -20.01 3.83 -2.12
N GLN A 198 -18.83 3.20 -2.05
CA GLN A 198 -18.44 2.37 -0.91
C GLN A 198 -18.25 3.19 0.37
N LEU A 199 -17.64 4.38 0.27
CA LEU A 199 -17.39 5.26 1.41
C LEU A 199 -18.66 5.77 2.09
N LYS A 200 -19.82 5.75 1.41
CA LYS A 200 -21.13 6.08 2.03
C LYS A 200 -21.51 5.17 3.20
N CYS A 201 -21.00 3.94 3.21
CA CYS A 201 -21.27 2.96 4.25
C CYS A 201 -20.26 3.01 5.41
N VAL A 202 -19.22 3.85 5.32
CA VAL A 202 -18.17 3.96 6.34
C VAL A 202 -18.63 4.90 7.45
N SER A 203 -18.30 4.56 8.70
CA SER A 203 -18.63 5.40 9.85
C SER A 203 -17.88 6.75 9.78
N GLU A 204 -18.48 7.81 10.32
CA GLU A 204 -17.87 9.15 10.34
C GLU A 204 -16.47 9.16 10.96
N LYS A 205 -16.23 8.30 11.96
CA LYS A 205 -14.94 8.15 12.65
C LYS A 205 -13.85 7.55 11.76
N GLU A 206 -14.20 6.58 10.92
CA GLU A 206 -13.27 5.83 10.06
C GLU A 206 -13.11 6.46 8.68
N LEU A 207 -14.09 7.26 8.27
CA LEU A 207 -14.14 7.87 6.95
C LEU A 207 -12.84 8.58 6.54
N PRO A 208 -12.18 9.40 7.38
CA PRO A 208 -10.96 10.11 6.97
C PRO A 208 -9.82 9.14 6.60
N MET A 209 -9.64 8.07 7.38
CA MET A 209 -8.58 7.08 7.14
C MET A 209 -8.89 6.24 5.91
N MET A 210 -10.15 5.80 5.75
CA MET A 210 -10.60 5.03 4.60
C MET A 210 -10.55 5.84 3.30
N ALA A 211 -10.92 7.12 3.34
CA ALA A 211 -10.82 8.04 2.21
C ALA A 211 -9.35 8.27 1.82
N LEU A 212 -8.47 8.53 2.79
CA LEU A 212 -7.03 8.66 2.53
C LEU A 212 -6.50 7.41 1.81
N SER A 213 -6.77 6.23 2.36
CA SER A 213 -6.18 4.98 1.90
C SER A 213 -6.70 4.54 0.51
N SER A 214 -7.92 4.94 0.13
CA SER A 214 -8.57 4.56 -1.12
C SER A 214 -8.48 5.60 -2.25
N LEU A 215 -8.46 6.90 -1.93
CA LEU A 215 -8.59 7.97 -2.93
C LEU A 215 -7.26 8.64 -3.30
N TYR A 216 -6.20 8.53 -2.50
CA TYR A 216 -4.98 9.34 -2.70
C TYR A 216 -4.34 9.16 -4.08
N ARG A 217 -4.41 7.96 -4.66
CA ARG A 217 -3.82 7.64 -5.97
C ARG A 217 -4.51 8.32 -7.15
N PHE A 218 -5.77 8.74 -7.01
CA PHE A 218 -6.48 9.47 -8.09
C PHE A 218 -5.99 10.89 -8.26
N ARG A 219 -5.46 11.50 -7.18
CA ARG A 219 -4.93 12.87 -7.16
C ARG A 219 -5.88 13.85 -7.87
N SER A 220 -7.11 14.00 -7.40
CA SER A 220 -8.14 14.74 -8.12
C SER A 220 -8.73 15.88 -7.31
N HIS A 221 -8.94 17.03 -7.94
CA HIS A 221 -9.63 18.17 -7.31
C HIS A 221 -11.09 17.83 -6.95
N HIS A 222 -11.72 16.86 -7.63
CA HIS A 222 -13.05 16.37 -7.29
C HIS A 222 -13.10 15.72 -5.91
N ILE A 223 -11.98 15.15 -5.43
CA ILE A 223 -11.89 14.60 -4.08
C ILE A 223 -11.95 15.73 -3.05
N LEU A 224 -11.31 16.87 -3.33
CA LEU A 224 -11.37 18.03 -2.46
C LEU A 224 -12.80 18.61 -2.40
N ASP A 225 -13.52 18.64 -3.53
CA ASP A 225 -14.93 19.06 -3.58
C ASP A 225 -15.81 18.10 -2.75
N TRP A 226 -15.57 16.79 -2.88
CA TRP A 226 -16.24 15.78 -2.09
C TRP A 226 -15.94 15.93 -0.59
N MET A 227 -14.68 16.16 -0.20
CA MET A 227 -14.28 16.41 1.18
C MET A 227 -15.03 17.59 1.80
N GLU A 228 -15.23 18.67 1.04
CA GLU A 228 -15.98 19.85 1.52
C GLU A 228 -17.43 19.54 1.91
N SER A 229 -18.01 18.46 1.36
CA SER A 229 -19.39 18.05 1.63
C SER A 229 -19.51 16.94 2.69
N HIS A 230 -18.41 16.27 3.04
CA HIS A 230 -18.43 15.09 3.92
C HIS A 230 -17.56 15.26 5.18
N CYS A 231 -16.72 16.28 5.23
CA CYS A 231 -15.91 16.58 6.40
C CYS A 231 -16.73 17.31 7.46
N SER A 232 -17.10 16.60 8.52
CA SER A 232 -17.80 17.12 9.69
C SER A 232 -16.87 17.47 10.85
N SER A 233 -15.71 16.82 10.94
CA SER A 233 -14.75 16.98 12.04
C SER A 233 -13.30 16.88 11.56
N PHE A 234 -12.40 17.45 12.35
CA PHE A 234 -10.99 17.46 12.04
C PHE A 234 -10.36 16.08 12.28
N ASN A 235 -9.61 15.60 11.28
CA ASN A 235 -8.74 14.42 11.33
C ASN A 235 -7.52 14.71 10.44
N ASP A 236 -6.34 14.27 10.86
CA ASP A 236 -5.08 14.48 10.14
C ASP A 236 -5.04 13.81 8.76
N SER A 237 -5.77 12.69 8.59
CA SER A 237 -5.92 11.99 7.31
C SER A 237 -6.54 12.87 6.23
N TRP A 238 -7.40 13.83 6.61
CA TRP A 238 -7.95 14.80 5.65
C TRP A 238 -6.86 15.69 5.07
N GLY A 239 -5.95 16.21 5.92
CA GLY A 239 -4.84 17.04 5.44
C GLY A 239 -3.86 16.26 4.56
N ARG A 240 -3.63 14.98 4.86
CA ARG A 240 -2.80 14.09 4.03
C ARG A 240 -3.44 13.84 2.67
N LEU A 241 -4.73 13.48 2.63
CA LEU A 241 -5.45 13.25 1.39
C LEU A 241 -5.51 14.51 0.54
N ALA A 242 -5.83 15.65 1.14
CA ALA A 242 -5.91 16.91 0.43
C ALA A 242 -4.56 17.30 -0.20
N SER A 243 -3.44 17.01 0.46
CA SER A 243 -2.11 17.30 -0.09
C SER A 243 -1.81 16.50 -1.36
N ALA A 244 -2.31 15.26 -1.47
CA ALA A 244 -2.14 14.43 -2.65
C ALA A 244 -2.99 14.88 -3.87
N CYS A 245 -4.05 15.66 -3.64
CA CYS A 245 -5.12 15.94 -4.60
C CYS A 245 -5.02 17.31 -5.29
N PHE A 246 -3.81 17.75 -5.61
CA PHE A 246 -3.52 19.03 -6.28
C PHE A 246 -4.16 20.25 -5.61
N PRO A 247 -3.87 20.49 -4.32
CA PRO A 247 -4.40 21.64 -3.59
C PRO A 247 -3.93 22.96 -4.23
N THR A 248 -4.80 23.96 -4.25
CA THR A 248 -4.48 25.30 -4.75
C THR A 248 -4.45 26.32 -3.62
N TRP A 249 -3.67 27.39 -3.78
CA TRP A 249 -3.63 28.47 -2.81
C TRP A 249 -5.01 29.11 -2.59
N LEU A 250 -5.78 29.30 -3.67
CA LEU A 250 -7.14 29.82 -3.59
C LEU A 250 -8.03 28.96 -2.68
N ARG A 251 -7.93 27.63 -2.78
CA ARG A 251 -8.68 26.71 -1.92
C ARG A 251 -8.18 26.74 -0.47
N MET A 252 -6.87 26.84 -0.24
CA MET A 252 -6.33 26.99 1.12
C MET A 252 -6.84 28.25 1.79
N LYS A 253 -6.85 29.40 1.09
CA LYS A 253 -7.44 30.66 1.59
C LYS A 253 -8.92 30.49 1.94
N SER A 254 -9.69 29.87 1.05
CA SER A 254 -11.12 29.60 1.30
C SER A 254 -11.33 28.75 2.55
N TRP A 255 -10.53 27.69 2.73
CA TRP A 255 -10.62 26.82 3.90
C TRP A 255 -10.19 27.48 5.21
N LEU A 256 -9.16 28.34 5.19
CA LEU A 256 -8.80 29.17 6.34
C LEU A 256 -9.97 30.07 6.76
N ASN A 257 -10.60 30.75 5.79
CA ASN A 257 -11.74 31.65 6.04
C ASN A 257 -13.02 30.92 6.51
N LYS A 258 -13.21 29.65 6.14
CA LYS A 258 -14.34 28.83 6.61
C LYS A 258 -14.27 28.49 8.10
N GLY A 259 -13.13 28.69 8.77
CA GLY A 259 -12.95 28.30 10.17
C GLY A 259 -12.81 26.78 10.34
N ARG A 260 -13.05 26.26 11.55
CA ARG A 260 -12.87 24.82 11.82
C ARG A 260 -14.04 23.99 11.26
N PRO A 261 -13.79 22.77 10.73
CA PRO A 261 -12.52 22.05 10.73
C PRO A 261 -11.59 22.42 9.54
N PHE A 262 -12.09 23.06 8.49
CA PHE A 262 -11.37 23.28 7.23
C PHE A 262 -10.07 24.08 7.35
N SER A 263 -10.03 25.09 8.22
CA SER A 263 -8.81 25.86 8.48
C SER A 263 -7.66 25.00 9.01
N LEU A 264 -7.95 24.03 9.90
CA LEU A 264 -6.94 23.07 10.38
C LEU A 264 -6.52 22.10 9.28
N ILE A 265 -7.46 21.68 8.42
CA ILE A 265 -7.17 20.84 7.26
C ILE A 265 -6.29 21.59 6.27
N ALA A 266 -6.50 22.89 6.03
CA ALA A 266 -5.67 23.71 5.17
C ALA A 266 -4.23 23.79 5.70
N LEU A 267 -4.06 24.05 6.99
CA LEU A 267 -2.74 24.08 7.63
C LEU A 267 -2.03 22.72 7.55
N ASP A 268 -2.74 21.62 7.76
CA ASP A 268 -2.15 20.28 7.62
C ASP A 268 -1.82 19.94 6.17
N THR A 269 -2.67 20.33 5.22
CA THR A 269 -2.44 20.16 3.78
C THR A 269 -1.13 20.85 3.37
N MET A 270 -0.97 22.13 3.71
CA MET A 270 0.24 22.90 3.44
C MET A 270 1.48 22.32 4.13
N ALA A 271 1.35 21.88 5.38
CA ALA A 271 2.47 21.28 6.10
C ALA A 271 2.88 19.91 5.50
N ASN A 272 1.93 19.10 5.04
CA ASN A 272 2.23 17.81 4.39
C ASN A 272 2.92 17.99 3.04
N CYS A 273 2.68 19.10 2.32
CA CYS A 273 3.43 19.46 1.11
C CYS A 273 4.92 19.72 1.33
N LEU A 274 5.39 19.84 2.58
CA LEU A 274 6.82 19.89 2.87
C LEU A 274 7.52 18.54 2.64
N ALA A 275 6.77 17.43 2.61
CA ALA A 275 7.29 16.08 2.38
C ALA A 275 8.51 15.73 3.27
N VAL A 276 8.47 16.10 4.56
CA VAL A 276 9.51 15.70 5.51
C VAL A 276 9.42 14.19 5.73
N LYS A 277 10.58 13.50 5.72
CA LYS A 277 10.90 12.03 5.79
C LYS A 277 10.13 11.11 6.79
N ASN A 278 8.89 11.40 7.10
CA ASN A 278 8.07 10.68 8.08
C ASN A 278 6.81 10.07 7.46
N ASP A 279 6.48 10.37 6.19
CA ASP A 279 5.36 9.77 5.46
C ASP A 279 5.82 9.34 4.05
N PRO A 280 6.18 8.06 3.86
CA PRO A 280 6.70 7.54 2.59
C PRO A 280 5.78 7.81 1.40
N PHE A 281 4.46 7.80 1.61
CA PHE A 281 3.48 8.04 0.54
C PHE A 281 3.50 9.49 0.05
N ILE A 282 3.60 10.44 0.97
CA ILE A 282 3.64 11.87 0.62
C ILE A 282 5.01 12.25 0.06
N GLU A 283 6.08 11.61 0.54
CA GLU A 283 7.43 11.81 0.02
C GLU A 283 7.52 11.45 -1.47
N GLU A 284 7.00 10.29 -1.86
CA GLU A 284 6.96 9.86 -3.26
C GLU A 284 6.18 10.85 -4.16
N LEU A 285 5.05 11.37 -3.68
CA LEU A 285 4.23 12.31 -4.43
C LEU A 285 4.83 13.71 -4.52
N SER A 286 5.65 14.10 -3.52
CA SER A 286 6.24 15.43 -3.37
C SER A 286 5.26 16.58 -3.69
N PRO A 287 4.08 16.63 -3.04
CA PRO A 287 3.01 17.53 -3.45
C PRO A 287 3.32 19.00 -3.17
N LYS A 288 2.74 19.89 -3.97
CA LYS A 288 2.84 21.35 -3.82
C LYS A 288 1.46 21.99 -3.74
N ILE A 289 1.39 23.14 -3.07
CA ILE A 289 0.25 24.05 -3.18
C ILE A 289 0.39 24.87 -4.45
N LEU A 290 -0.53 24.68 -5.38
CA LEU A 290 -0.46 25.24 -6.73
C LEU A 290 -0.97 26.68 -6.79
N ARG A 291 -0.47 27.43 -7.79
CA ARG A 291 -0.97 28.77 -8.17
C ARG A 291 -0.92 29.79 -7.03
N THR A 292 0.22 29.87 -6.37
CA THR A 292 0.40 30.70 -5.17
C THR A 292 1.05 32.04 -5.51
N ASP A 293 0.50 33.13 -4.98
CA ASP A 293 1.27 34.37 -4.80
C ASP A 293 2.01 34.28 -3.46
N ILE A 294 3.34 34.17 -3.53
CA ILE A 294 4.19 33.99 -2.35
C ILE A 294 4.09 35.17 -1.38
N ASN A 295 3.79 36.37 -1.88
CA ASN A 295 3.69 37.57 -1.04
C ASN A 295 2.45 37.56 -0.15
N GLU A 296 1.42 36.79 -0.51
CA GLU A 296 0.19 36.68 0.29
C GLU A 296 0.31 35.68 1.45
N ILE A 297 1.27 34.75 1.40
CA ILE A 297 1.34 33.61 2.33
C ILE A 297 1.48 34.10 3.77
N GLU A 298 2.51 34.91 4.05
CA GLU A 298 2.80 35.37 5.41
C GLU A 298 1.68 36.25 5.99
N PRO A 299 1.22 37.32 5.30
CA PRO A 299 0.13 38.15 5.81
C PRO A 299 -1.10 37.32 6.18
N ILE A 300 -1.57 36.45 5.27
CA ILE A 300 -2.79 35.67 5.48
C ILE A 300 -2.64 34.66 6.63
N LEU A 301 -1.49 33.98 6.73
CA LEU A 301 -1.27 33.04 7.82
C LEU A 301 -1.12 33.73 9.17
N TYR A 302 -0.52 34.93 9.21
CA TYR A 302 -0.40 35.70 10.44
C TYR A 302 -1.72 36.32 10.89
N ASP A 303 -2.57 36.76 9.95
CA ASP A 303 -3.92 37.22 10.25
C ASP A 303 -4.75 36.08 10.86
N TYR A 304 -4.75 34.91 10.21
CA TYR A 304 -5.42 33.72 10.77
C TYR A 304 -4.86 33.32 12.14
N LEU A 305 -3.55 33.47 12.36
CA LEU A 305 -2.93 33.17 13.64
C LEU A 305 -3.40 34.12 14.76
N GLN A 306 -3.77 35.36 14.46
CA GLN A 306 -4.39 36.26 15.44
C GLN A 306 -5.80 35.80 15.82
N GLU A 307 -6.54 35.22 14.87
CA GLU A 307 -7.90 34.70 15.10
C GLU A 307 -7.90 33.35 15.86
N ASP A 308 -7.01 32.42 15.51
CA ASP A 308 -6.90 31.09 16.13
C ASP A 308 -5.46 30.80 16.60
N GLY A 309 -5.02 31.49 17.64
CA GLY A 309 -3.66 31.44 18.18
C GLY A 309 -3.31 30.20 19.02
N VAL A 310 -3.98 29.06 18.86
CA VAL A 310 -3.69 27.84 19.64
C VAL A 310 -2.32 27.23 19.30
N PRO A 311 -1.69 26.45 20.21
CA PRO A 311 -0.35 25.90 19.99
C PRO A 311 -0.18 25.13 18.67
N ARG A 312 -1.17 24.34 18.26
CA ARG A 312 -1.11 23.61 16.98
C ARG A 312 -0.99 24.55 15.78
N VAL A 313 -1.81 25.60 15.74
CA VAL A 313 -1.83 26.58 14.65
C VAL A 313 -0.49 27.33 14.60
N LYS A 314 0.01 27.80 15.76
CA LYS A 314 1.34 28.43 15.88
C LYS A 314 2.44 27.58 15.26
N THR A 315 2.49 26.30 15.64
CA THR A 315 3.48 25.35 15.12
C THR A 315 3.35 25.16 13.62
N LYS A 316 2.13 24.95 13.11
CA LYS A 316 1.90 24.71 11.67
C LYS A 316 2.23 25.93 10.83
N VAL A 317 1.78 27.12 11.22
CA VAL A 317 2.12 28.39 10.55
C VAL A 317 3.63 28.60 10.53
N GLY A 318 4.32 28.36 11.65
CA GLY A 318 5.78 28.45 11.71
C GLY A 318 6.50 27.52 10.74
N ILE A 319 6.05 26.26 10.63
CA ILE A 319 6.58 25.29 9.66
C ILE A 319 6.34 25.77 8.22
N ILE A 320 5.12 26.24 7.92
CA ILE A 320 4.73 26.64 6.57
C ILE A 320 5.54 27.86 6.11
N VAL A 321 5.62 28.91 6.94
CA VAL A 321 6.35 30.14 6.61
C VAL A 321 7.85 29.85 6.43
N LYS A 322 8.44 29.07 7.34
CA LYS A 322 9.87 28.72 7.28
C LYS A 322 10.23 27.98 5.99
N ASN A 323 9.30 27.21 5.41
CA ASN A 323 9.57 26.33 4.27
C ASN A 323 8.71 26.65 3.04
N LYS A 324 8.22 27.89 2.90
CA LYS A 324 7.27 28.27 1.85
C LYS A 324 7.75 27.97 0.43
N GLU A 325 9.05 28.12 0.14
CA GLU A 325 9.62 27.78 -1.18
C GLU A 325 9.51 26.28 -1.52
N ALA A 326 9.54 25.42 -0.49
CA ALA A 326 9.38 23.99 -0.66
C ALA A 326 7.90 23.55 -0.67
N ILE A 327 6.97 24.36 -0.18
CA ILE A 327 5.56 24.00 -0.05
C ILE A 327 4.72 24.51 -1.24
N PHE A 328 5.03 25.72 -1.73
CA PHE A 328 4.20 26.42 -2.69
C PHE A 328 4.85 26.50 -4.08
N GLU A 329 4.03 26.28 -5.10
CA GLU A 329 4.37 26.51 -6.49
C GLU A 329 3.80 27.88 -6.94
N LYS A 330 4.64 28.71 -7.58
CA LYS A 330 4.23 30.02 -8.07
C LYS A 330 3.18 29.86 -9.18
N GLY A 331 2.14 30.68 -9.14
CA GLY A 331 1.28 30.86 -10.31
C GLY A 331 2.01 31.61 -11.41
N GLU A 332 1.70 31.28 -12.67
CA GLU A 332 2.05 32.11 -13.83
C GLU A 332 1.32 33.45 -13.82
#